data_AF-A0A146KF24-F1
#
_entry.id   AF-A0A146KF24-F1
#
_cell.length_a   1.000
_cell.length_b   1.000
_cell.length_c   1.000
_cell.angle_alpha   90.00
_cell.angle_beta   90.00
_cell.angle_gamma   90.00
#
_symmetry.space_group_name_H-M   'P 1'
#
loop_
_entity.id
_entity.type
_entity.pdbx_description
1 polymer ?
#
loop_
_entity_poly.entity_id
_entity_poly.type
_entity_poly.pdbx_seq_one_letter_code
_entity_poly.pdbx_strand_id
1 'polypeptide(L)'
;AAALAFGIEHKGERTVLVYDLGGGTFDVSLLQIEDTVFEVLATSGDTHLGGEDFDNRIIDYFAQKVQHKDNIKISNRAMSRLKREVENAKRILSSQHSIRIEIEGFDTEYDFSEVLTRAKFEELNDDLFKKTLKPVYQVLKDAQIDKNEVHEIILVGGSTRIPKIKNLLK
;
A
#
# COMPACT_ATOMS: atom_id res chain seq x y z
N ALA A 1 4.79 12.94 -14.47
CA ALA A 1 4.04 12.12 -15.46
C ALA A 1 2.55 11.98 -15.10
N ALA A 2 2.17 11.75 -13.84
CA ALA A 2 0.76 11.63 -13.44
C ALA A 2 -0.07 12.95 -13.52
N ALA A 3 0.54 14.10 -13.23
CA ALA A 3 -0.17 15.39 -13.20
C ALA A 3 -0.64 15.89 -14.59
N LEU A 4 0.06 15.53 -15.67
CA LEU A 4 -0.29 15.94 -17.04
C LEU A 4 -1.49 15.19 -17.64
N ALA A 5 -1.88 14.04 -17.07
CA ALA A 5 -3.02 13.25 -17.56
C ALA A 5 -4.38 13.83 -17.14
N PHE A 6 -4.39 14.75 -16.18
CA PHE A 6 -5.58 15.40 -15.62
C PHE A 6 -5.86 16.72 -16.34
N GLY A 7 -5.97 16.69 -17.67
CA GLY A 7 -6.32 17.88 -18.47
C GLY A 7 -7.60 18.51 -17.95
N ILE A 8 -7.49 19.64 -17.25
CA ILE A 8 -8.65 20.42 -16.83
C ILE A 8 -8.36 21.91 -16.96
N GLU A 9 -9.17 22.57 -17.80
CA GLU A 9 -9.42 24.01 -17.77
C GLU A 9 -10.08 24.36 -16.42
N HIS A 10 -9.30 24.45 -15.35
CA HIS A 10 -9.76 25.01 -14.09
C HIS A 10 -9.17 26.41 -13.94
N LYS A 11 -10.04 27.41 -13.85
CA LYS A 11 -9.64 28.78 -13.50
C LYS A 11 -9.46 28.87 -11.98
N GLY A 12 -8.27 29.27 -11.54
CA GLY A 12 -7.95 29.50 -10.14
C GLY A 12 -6.91 28.55 -9.57
N GLU A 13 -6.26 29.01 -8.53
CA GLU A 13 -5.24 28.28 -7.77
C GLU A 13 -5.84 27.06 -7.07
N ARG A 14 -5.19 25.91 -7.19
CA ARG A 14 -5.57 24.67 -6.50
C ARG A 14 -4.39 24.01 -5.84
N THR A 15 -4.61 23.53 -4.62
CA THR A 15 -3.64 22.71 -3.89
C THR A 15 -4.00 21.24 -4.03
N VAL A 16 -3.07 20.44 -4.55
CA VAL A 16 -3.26 19.01 -4.81
C VAL A 16 -2.23 18.19 -4.04
N LEU A 17 -2.67 17.15 -3.35
CA LEU A 17 -1.79 16.19 -2.70
C LEU A 17 -1.66 14.94 -3.57
N VAL A 18 -0.46 14.65 -4.06
CA VAL A 18 -0.14 13.39 -4.73
C VAL A 18 0.35 12.40 -3.69
N TYR A 19 -0.33 11.26 -3.58
CA TYR A 19 0.00 10.16 -2.69
C TYR A 19 0.39 8.95 -3.56
N ASP A 20 1.68 8.67 -3.68
CA ASP A 20 2.23 7.57 -4.47
C ASP A 20 2.68 6.41 -3.57
N LEU A 21 1.91 5.34 -3.53
CA LEU A 21 2.25 4.13 -2.77
C LEU A 21 2.49 2.96 -3.72
N GLY A 22 3.77 2.71 -3.95
CA GLY A 22 4.28 1.72 -4.88
C GLY A 22 4.49 0.33 -4.26
N GLY A 23 5.39 -0.44 -4.89
CA GLY A 23 5.79 -1.78 -4.44
C GLY A 23 6.80 -1.74 -3.29
N GLY A 24 7.75 -0.81 -3.30
CA GLY A 24 8.79 -0.71 -2.26
C GLY A 24 9.04 0.70 -1.72
N THR A 25 8.39 1.71 -2.31
CA THR A 25 8.53 3.11 -1.88
C THR A 25 7.17 3.76 -1.71
N PHE A 26 7.17 4.78 -0.87
CA PHE A 26 6.05 5.65 -0.61
C PHE A 26 6.49 7.10 -0.72
N ASP A 27 5.86 7.87 -1.58
CA ASP A 27 6.19 9.27 -1.83
C ASP A 27 4.92 10.13 -1.74
N VAL A 28 5.04 11.32 -1.17
CA VAL A 28 3.98 12.32 -1.07
C VAL A 28 4.52 13.64 -1.59
N SER A 29 3.76 14.31 -2.44
CA SER A 29 4.07 15.66 -2.90
C SER A 29 2.84 16.54 -2.79
N LEU A 30 3.03 17.76 -2.28
CA LEU A 30 2.01 18.79 -2.28
C LEU A 30 2.32 19.76 -3.43
N LEU A 31 1.35 19.99 -4.29
CA LEU A 31 1.49 20.82 -5.47
C LEU A 31 0.50 21.98 -5.45
N GLN A 32 0.95 23.13 -5.92
CA GLN A 32 0.10 24.22 -6.36
C GLN A 32 -0.10 24.09 -7.88
N ILE A 33 -1.34 24.24 -8.33
CA ILE A 33 -1.68 24.30 -9.76
C ILE A 33 -2.37 25.63 -10.01
N GLU A 34 -1.79 26.44 -10.88
CA GLU A 34 -2.38 27.68 -11.38
C GLU A 34 -2.34 27.64 -12.92
N ASP A 35 -3.51 27.63 -13.54
CA ASP A 35 -3.70 27.43 -14.98
C ASP A 35 -2.96 26.18 -15.52
N THR A 36 -1.80 26.35 -16.15
CA THR A 36 -0.96 25.26 -16.67
C THR A 36 0.36 25.08 -15.93
N VAL A 37 0.59 25.88 -14.88
CA VAL A 37 1.83 25.88 -14.10
C VAL A 37 1.64 24.97 -12.89
N PHE A 38 2.59 24.06 -12.71
CA PHE A 38 2.65 23.15 -11.58
C PHE A 38 3.86 23.52 -10.73
N GLU A 39 3.62 23.92 -9.50
CA GLU A 39 4.67 24.18 -8.51
C GLU A 39 4.64 23.12 -7.42
N VAL A 40 5.81 22.58 -7.07
CA VAL A 40 5.94 21.63 -5.95
C VAL A 40 6.25 22.43 -4.69
N LEU A 41 5.31 22.43 -3.75
CA LEU A 41 5.45 23.15 -2.48
C LEU A 41 6.30 22.37 -1.48
N ALA A 42 6.06 21.07 -1.38
CA ALA A 42 6.80 20.19 -0.48
C ALA A 42 6.75 18.74 -0.96
N THR A 43 7.76 17.96 -0.57
CA THR A 43 7.82 16.52 -0.81
C THR A 43 8.35 15.78 0.42
N SER A 44 7.84 14.58 0.66
CA SER A 44 8.26 13.70 1.75
C SER A 44 7.95 12.25 1.37
N GLY A 45 8.61 11.28 1.99
CA GLY A 45 8.40 9.89 1.65
C GLY A 45 9.13 8.91 2.57
N ASP A 46 8.97 7.63 2.27
CA ASP A 46 9.66 6.51 2.87
C ASP A 46 10.11 5.55 1.76
N THR A 47 11.43 5.44 1.56
CA THR A 47 12.04 4.63 0.50
C THR A 47 12.05 3.13 0.81
N HIS A 48 11.51 2.72 1.95
CA HIS A 48 11.44 1.32 2.41
C HIS A 48 10.04 0.99 2.94
N LEU A 49 9.01 1.56 2.32
CA LEU A 49 7.61 1.30 2.65
C LEU A 49 6.79 1.16 1.37
N GLY A 50 6.24 -0.02 1.12
CA GLY A 50 5.38 -0.26 -0.02
C GLY A 50 4.59 -1.57 0.06
N GLY A 51 4.07 -1.98 -1.09
CA GLY A 51 3.29 -3.20 -1.24
C GLY A 51 4.01 -4.48 -0.80
N GLU A 52 5.33 -4.55 -0.97
CA GLU A 52 6.16 -5.71 -0.58
C GLU A 52 6.24 -5.85 0.94
N ASP A 53 6.32 -4.75 1.69
CA ASP A 53 6.27 -4.80 3.15
C ASP A 53 4.95 -5.38 3.65
N PHE A 54 3.85 -5.05 2.96
CA PHE A 54 2.54 -5.61 3.29
C PHE A 54 2.47 -7.11 2.99
N ASP A 55 3.10 -7.57 1.91
CA ASP A 55 3.21 -9.00 1.59
C ASP A 55 4.04 -9.71 2.66
N ASN A 56 5.17 -9.14 3.06
CA ASN A 56 6.07 -9.71 4.06
C ASN A 56 5.36 -9.97 5.40
N ARG A 57 4.46 -9.07 5.84
CA ARG A 57 3.64 -9.29 7.05
C ARG A 57 2.74 -10.52 6.96
N ILE A 58 2.15 -10.76 5.79
CA ILE A 58 1.28 -11.92 5.57
C ILE A 58 2.12 -13.20 5.46
N ILE A 59 3.27 -13.12 4.78
CA ILE A 59 4.22 -14.23 4.64
C ILE A 59 4.71 -14.67 6.02
N ASP A 60 5.17 -13.74 6.85
CA ASP A 60 5.65 -14.03 8.21
C ASP A 60 4.54 -14.67 9.07
N TYR A 61 3.32 -14.14 8.99
CA TYR A 61 2.16 -14.71 9.68
C TYR A 61 1.91 -16.17 9.29
N PHE A 62 1.88 -16.49 8.00
CA PHE A 62 1.65 -17.86 7.56
C PHE A 62 2.86 -18.77 7.81
N ALA A 63 4.08 -18.26 7.66
CA ALA A 63 5.30 -19.00 7.92
C ALA A 63 5.37 -19.44 9.40
N GLN A 64 5.09 -18.52 10.33
CA GLN A 64 4.99 -18.83 11.75
C GLN A 64 3.88 -19.83 12.02
N LYS A 65 2.70 -19.67 11.39
CA LYS A 65 1.58 -20.59 11.57
C LYS A 65 1.94 -22.03 11.18
N VAL A 66 2.59 -22.24 10.03
CA VAL A 66 3.04 -23.56 9.55
C VAL A 66 4.13 -24.13 10.47
N GLN A 67 5.11 -23.31 10.85
CA GLN A 67 6.19 -23.76 11.74
C GLN A 67 5.67 -24.18 13.12
N HIS A 68 4.73 -23.43 13.70
CA HIS A 68 4.19 -23.72 15.02
C HIS A 68 3.18 -24.88 15.02
N LYS A 69 2.31 -24.97 14.02
CA LYS A 69 1.24 -25.95 13.97
C LYS A 69 1.74 -27.32 13.50
N ASP A 70 2.58 -27.33 12.47
CA ASP A 70 2.93 -28.56 11.74
C ASP A 70 4.39 -28.95 11.97
N ASN A 71 5.17 -28.14 12.70
CA ASN A 71 6.61 -28.35 12.99
C ASN A 71 7.45 -28.51 11.71
N ILE A 72 7.03 -27.84 10.62
CA ILE A 72 7.66 -27.91 9.30
C ILE A 72 8.68 -26.78 9.15
N LYS A 73 9.92 -27.14 8.76
CA LYS A 73 10.93 -26.17 8.35
C LYS A 73 10.72 -25.79 6.89
N ILE A 74 10.20 -24.58 6.67
CA ILE A 74 9.87 -24.05 5.34
C ILE A 74 11.13 -23.88 4.48
N SER A 75 11.18 -24.58 3.35
CA SER A 75 12.27 -24.43 2.37
C SER A 75 12.23 -23.09 1.62
N ASN A 76 13.36 -22.67 1.03
CA ASN A 76 13.42 -21.47 0.18
C ASN A 76 12.45 -21.57 -1.01
N ARG A 77 12.23 -22.78 -1.54
CA ARG A 77 11.27 -23.03 -2.63
C ARG A 77 9.84 -22.80 -2.16
N ALA A 78 9.48 -23.32 -0.99
CA ALA A 78 8.19 -23.11 -0.35
C ALA A 78 7.91 -21.61 -0.13
N MET A 79 8.92 -20.90 0.40
CA MET A 79 8.83 -19.47 0.66
C MET A 79 8.58 -18.64 -0.60
N SER A 80 9.29 -18.93 -1.70
CA SER A 80 9.07 -18.24 -2.98
C SER A 80 7.67 -18.47 -3.55
N ARG A 81 7.09 -19.67 -3.34
CA ARG A 81 5.70 -19.96 -3.73
C ARG A 81 4.72 -19.19 -2.85
N LEU A 82 4.96 -19.14 -1.54
CA LEU A 82 4.15 -18.36 -0.60
C LEU A 82 4.11 -16.88 -1.01
N LYS A 83 5.27 -16.29 -1.29
CA LYS A 83 5.39 -14.88 -1.67
C LYS A 83 4.49 -14.54 -2.87
N ARG A 84 4.53 -15.38 -3.91
CA ARG A 84 3.70 -15.17 -5.11
C ARG A 84 2.21 -15.25 -4.81
N GLU A 85 1.77 -16.28 -4.08
CA GLU A 85 0.35 -16.43 -3.79
C GLU A 85 -0.18 -15.37 -2.81
N VAL A 86 0.67 -14.91 -1.88
CA VAL A 86 0.35 -13.80 -0.98
C VAL A 86 0.17 -12.49 -1.74
N GLU A 87 1.06 -12.16 -2.67
CA GLU A 87 0.92 -10.94 -3.48
C GLU A 87 -0.39 -10.97 -4.29
N ASN A 88 -0.73 -12.12 -4.88
CA ASN A 88 -1.99 -12.32 -5.58
C ASN A 88 -3.20 -12.17 -4.63
N ALA A 89 -3.13 -12.78 -3.44
CA ALA A 89 -4.17 -12.68 -2.42
C ALA A 89 -4.40 -11.23 -1.98
N LYS A 90 -3.33 -10.45 -1.72
CA LYS A 90 -3.41 -9.02 -1.40
C LYS A 90 -4.14 -8.23 -2.48
N ARG A 91 -3.82 -8.48 -3.76
CA ARG A 91 -4.50 -7.83 -4.90
C ARG A 91 -5.99 -8.16 -4.91
N ILE A 92 -6.36 -9.42 -4.69
CA ILE A 92 -7.77 -9.86 -4.67
C ILE A 92 -8.52 -9.28 -3.46
N LEU A 93 -7.88 -9.18 -2.30
CA LEU A 93 -8.48 -8.58 -1.10
C LEU A 93 -8.79 -7.09 -1.25
N SER A 94 -8.23 -6.41 -2.28
CA SER A 94 -8.61 -5.04 -2.60
C SER A 94 -10.04 -4.92 -3.14
N SER A 95 -10.62 -6.01 -3.67
CA SER A 95 -12.02 -6.06 -4.12
C SER A 95 -12.88 -7.06 -3.36
N GLN A 96 -12.29 -8.13 -2.82
CA GLN A 96 -13.00 -9.19 -2.07
C GLN A 96 -12.71 -9.14 -0.56
N HIS A 97 -13.59 -9.73 0.25
CA HIS A 97 -13.43 -9.75 1.71
C HIS A 97 -12.56 -10.91 2.22
N SER A 98 -12.37 -11.95 1.42
CA SER A 98 -11.56 -13.12 1.77
C SER A 98 -11.10 -13.86 0.53
N ILE A 99 -10.02 -14.62 0.66
CA ILE A 99 -9.51 -15.54 -0.34
C ILE A 99 -8.89 -16.76 0.34
N ARG A 100 -8.99 -17.92 -0.29
CA ARG A 100 -8.23 -19.12 0.09
C ARG A 100 -6.93 -19.15 -0.70
N ILE A 101 -5.80 -19.28 -0.01
CA ILE A 101 -4.46 -19.44 -0.56
C ILE A 101 -4.14 -20.93 -0.55
N GLU A 102 -3.88 -21.50 -1.72
CA GLU A 102 -3.59 -22.93 -1.88
C GLU A 102 -2.27 -23.14 -2.62
N ILE A 103 -1.41 -24.01 -2.08
CA ILE A 103 -0.11 -24.33 -2.65
C ILE A 103 0.13 -25.84 -2.53
N GLU A 104 -0.02 -26.56 -3.63
CA GLU A 104 0.26 -28.00 -3.72
C GLU A 104 1.75 -28.29 -3.63
N GLY A 105 2.20 -29.22 -2.78
CA GLY A 105 3.61 -29.49 -2.55
C GLY A 105 4.35 -28.25 -2.05
N PHE A 106 3.74 -27.53 -1.11
CA PHE A 106 4.33 -26.37 -0.45
C PHE A 106 5.71 -26.72 0.11
N ASP A 107 5.80 -27.81 0.86
CA ASP A 107 7.06 -28.49 1.22
C ASP A 107 6.92 -30.01 0.98
N THR A 108 7.95 -30.80 1.29
CA THR A 108 8.00 -32.24 0.98
C THR A 108 6.78 -32.95 1.60
N GLU A 109 5.82 -33.32 0.73
CA GLU A 109 4.52 -33.95 1.06
C GLU A 109 3.54 -33.09 1.89
N TYR A 110 3.71 -31.76 1.93
CA TYR A 110 2.78 -30.86 2.60
C TYR A 110 2.10 -29.91 1.62
N ASP A 111 0.77 -29.92 1.59
CA ASP A 111 -0.04 -28.94 0.87
C ASP A 111 -0.46 -27.81 1.81
N PHE A 112 -0.30 -26.56 1.37
CA PHE A 112 -0.76 -25.40 2.12
C PHE A 112 -2.17 -25.01 1.67
N SER A 113 -3.12 -24.88 2.59
CA SER A 113 -4.45 -24.32 2.30
C SER A 113 -4.94 -23.51 3.49
N GLU A 114 -4.98 -22.19 3.34
CA GLU A 114 -5.36 -21.25 4.40
C GLU A 114 -6.27 -20.14 3.87
N VAL A 115 -7.18 -19.66 4.71
CA VAL A 115 -8.05 -18.52 4.37
C VAL A 115 -7.46 -17.23 4.92
N LEU A 116 -7.29 -16.23 4.05
CA LEU A 116 -6.94 -14.86 4.43
C LEU A 116 -8.15 -13.97 4.26
N THR A 117 -8.52 -13.23 5.29
CA THR A 117 -9.58 -12.21 5.23
C THR A 117 -8.99 -10.82 5.10
N ARG A 118 -9.73 -9.87 4.50
CA ARG A 118 -9.35 -8.46 4.42
C ARG A 118 -9.13 -7.89 5.82
N ALA A 119 -9.99 -8.25 6.77
CA ALA A 119 -9.85 -7.81 8.16
C ALA A 119 -8.51 -8.26 8.77
N LYS A 120 -8.10 -9.52 8.55
CA LYS A 120 -6.81 -10.02 9.05
C LYS A 120 -5.63 -9.36 8.33
N PHE A 121 -5.73 -9.18 7.01
CA PHE A 121 -4.73 -8.43 6.25
C PHE A 121 -4.55 -7.01 6.78
N GLU A 122 -5.65 -6.31 7.06
CA GLU A 122 -5.62 -4.96 7.59
C GLU A 122 -5.08 -4.90 9.02
N GLU A 123 -5.43 -5.87 9.87
CA GLU A 123 -4.89 -6.01 11.22
C GLU A 123 -3.37 -6.19 11.21
N LEU A 124 -2.84 -7.08 10.36
CA LEU A 124 -1.40 -7.37 10.26
C LEU A 124 -0.56 -6.18 9.76
N ASN A 125 -1.20 -5.19 9.14
CA ASN A 125 -0.54 -4.07 8.48
C ASN A 125 -0.96 -2.70 9.03
N ASP A 126 -1.77 -2.64 10.09
CA ASP A 126 -2.35 -1.40 10.59
C ASP A 126 -1.29 -0.36 10.98
N ASP A 127 -0.17 -0.80 11.57
CA ASP A 127 0.96 0.07 11.89
C ASP A 127 1.64 0.64 10.64
N LEU A 128 1.85 -0.19 9.61
CA LEU A 128 2.46 0.26 8.34
C LEU A 128 1.55 1.20 7.58
N PHE A 129 0.24 0.94 7.56
CA PHE A 129 -0.74 1.86 6.97
C PHE A 129 -0.78 3.20 7.70
N LYS A 130 -0.66 3.22 9.03
CA LYS A 130 -0.58 4.47 9.80
C LYS A 130 0.71 5.24 9.55
N LYS A 131 1.83 4.54 9.29
CA LYS A 131 3.11 5.19 8.97
C LYS A 131 3.04 6.05 7.71
N THR A 132 2.16 5.74 6.76
CA THR A 132 2.00 6.54 5.55
C THR A 132 1.41 7.93 5.80
N LEU A 133 0.75 8.16 6.95
CA LEU A 133 0.25 9.48 7.32
C LEU A 133 1.36 10.44 7.73
N LYS A 134 2.52 9.93 8.15
CA LYS A 134 3.62 10.78 8.63
C LYS A 134 4.18 11.66 7.49
N PRO A 135 4.54 11.14 6.30
CA PRO A 135 4.91 11.98 5.15
C PRO A 135 3.81 12.95 4.72
N VAL A 136 2.53 12.56 4.81
CA VAL A 136 1.39 13.46 4.53
C VAL A 136 1.38 14.67 5.47
N TYR A 137 1.50 14.45 6.78
CA TYR A 137 1.58 15.56 7.73
C TYR A 137 2.85 16.40 7.56
N GLN A 138 3.95 15.78 7.16
CA GLN A 138 5.22 16.48 6.93
C GLN A 138 5.10 17.46 5.76
N VAL A 139 4.54 17.05 4.60
CA VAL A 139 4.40 17.96 3.46
C VAL A 139 3.45 19.12 3.74
N LEU A 140 2.35 18.89 4.47
CA LEU A 140 1.43 19.95 4.88
C LEU A 140 2.12 20.97 5.78
N LYS A 141 2.91 20.47 6.74
CA LYS A 141 3.67 21.31 7.66
C LYS A 141 4.74 22.14 6.93
N ASP A 142 5.51 21.51 6.05
CA ASP A 142 6.61 22.17 5.34
C ASP A 142 6.09 23.22 4.35
N ALA A 143 4.94 22.97 3.72
CA ALA A 143 4.24 23.93 2.86
C ALA A 143 3.44 24.98 3.64
N GLN A 144 3.29 24.84 4.97
CA GLN A 144 2.45 25.69 5.82
C GLN A 144 0.98 25.77 5.37
N ILE A 145 0.45 24.65 4.87
CA ILE A 145 -0.92 24.53 4.37
C ILE A 145 -1.76 23.71 5.35
N ASP A 146 -2.96 24.19 5.71
CA ASP A 146 -3.91 23.40 6.49
C ASP A 146 -4.53 22.29 5.64
N LYS A 147 -4.82 21.14 6.26
CA LYS A 147 -5.42 20.00 5.55
C LYS A 147 -6.75 20.35 4.84
N ASN A 148 -7.48 21.35 5.33
CA ASN A 148 -8.76 21.78 4.73
C ASN A 148 -8.56 22.62 3.46
N GLU A 149 -7.34 23.07 3.18
CA GLU A 149 -6.97 23.82 1.97
C GLU A 149 -6.50 22.88 0.85
N VAL A 150 -6.35 21.58 1.12
CA VAL A 150 -6.10 20.58 0.08
C VAL A 150 -7.40 20.33 -0.68
N HIS A 151 -7.41 20.70 -1.96
CA HIS A 151 -8.58 20.64 -2.82
C HIS A 151 -8.80 19.23 -3.38
N GLU A 152 -7.72 18.50 -3.65
CA GLU A 152 -7.77 17.19 -4.29
C GLU A 152 -6.63 16.29 -3.81
N ILE A 153 -6.92 14.99 -3.71
CA ILE A 153 -5.93 13.95 -3.43
C ILE A 153 -5.85 13.02 -4.64
N ILE A 154 -4.68 12.98 -5.28
CA ILE A 154 -4.40 12.08 -6.40
C ILE A 154 -3.67 10.85 -5.86
N LEU A 155 -4.28 9.68 -6.02
CA LEU A 155 -3.70 8.40 -5.63
C LEU A 155 -2.94 7.78 -6.82
N VAL A 156 -1.64 7.55 -6.63
CA VAL A 156 -0.73 6.94 -7.61
C VAL A 156 -0.12 5.67 -6.99
N GLY A 157 0.28 4.71 -7.83
CA GLY A 157 0.91 3.48 -7.36
C GLY A 157 -0.09 2.36 -7.03
N GLY A 158 0.32 1.11 -7.25
CA GLY A 158 -0.57 -0.05 -7.18
C GLY A 158 -1.17 -0.31 -5.80
N SER A 159 -0.43 0.03 -4.74
CA SER A 159 -0.83 -0.26 -3.36
C SER A 159 -1.89 0.72 -2.83
N THR A 160 -2.12 1.87 -3.49
CA THR A 160 -3.25 2.76 -3.18
C THR A 160 -4.62 2.15 -3.47
N ARG A 161 -4.67 1.01 -4.17
CA ARG A 161 -5.90 0.26 -4.43
C ARG A 161 -6.46 -0.40 -3.17
N ILE A 162 -5.66 -0.54 -2.12
CA ILE A 162 -6.07 -1.11 -0.83
C ILE A 162 -7.16 -0.22 -0.20
N PRO A 163 -8.35 -0.76 0.13
CA PRO A 163 -9.46 0.03 0.69
C PRO A 163 -9.11 0.80 1.97
N LYS A 164 -8.33 0.18 2.87
CA LYS A 164 -7.88 0.83 4.11
C LYS A 164 -7.07 2.10 3.87
N ILE A 165 -6.19 2.12 2.87
CA ILE A 165 -5.42 3.32 2.50
C ILE A 165 -6.34 4.45 2.08
N LYS A 166 -7.33 4.17 1.23
CA LYS A 166 -8.33 5.18 0.81
C LYS A 166 -9.14 5.70 1.98
N ASN A 167 -9.48 4.84 2.94
CA ASN A 167 -10.25 5.24 4.11
C ASN A 167 -9.45 6.07 5.11
N LEU A 168 -8.11 5.94 5.15
CA LEU A 168 -7.26 6.76 6.00
C LEU A 168 -7.10 8.20 5.48
N LEU A 169 -7.33 8.41 4.18
CA LEU A 169 -7.19 9.70 3.50
C LEU A 169 -8.52 10.45 3.32
N LYS A 170 -9.64 9.85 3.75
CA LYS A 170 -10.95 10.52 3.83
C LYS A 170 -11.10 11.25 5.15
#